data_AF-A0A7W1RP23-F1
#
_entry.id   AF-A0A7W1RP23-F1
#
_cell.length_a   1.000
_cell.length_b   1.000
_cell.length_c   1.000
_cell.angle_alpha   90.00
_cell.angle_beta   90.00
_cell.angle_gamma   90.00
#
_symmetry.space_group_name_H-M   'P 1'
#
loop_
_entity.id
_entity.type
_entity.pdbx_description
1 polymer ?
#
loop_
_entity_poly.entity_id
_entity_poly.type
_entity_poly.pdbx_seq_one_letter_code
_entity_poly.pdbx_strand_id
1 'polypeptide(L)' 'MRSEHDPLAVHIFVSRRRYRSAQDTKGGRRHEMLARISYEKACELGFPGSLGEWERLLGAVAKR' A
#
# COMPACT_ATOMS: atom_id res chain seq x y z
N MET A 1 12.37 -26.58 -1.06
CA MET A 1 11.95 -25.65 0.00
C MET A 1 11.07 -24.60 -0.65
N ARG A 2 9.74 -24.66 -0.47
CA ARG A 2 8.88 -23.54 -0.87
C ARG A 2 9.09 -22.47 0.20
N SER A 3 9.77 -21.39 -0.13
CA SER A 3 9.82 -20.22 0.74
C SER A 3 8.38 -19.81 1.00
N GLU A 4 7.91 -20.04 2.22
CA GLU A 4 6.61 -19.57 2.69
C GLU A 4 6.67 -18.05 2.59
N HIS A 5 6.07 -17.51 1.51
CA HIS A 5 6.13 -16.09 1.24
C HIS A 5 5.32 -15.41 2.33
N ASP A 6 5.95 -14.48 3.06
CA ASP A 6 5.24 -13.60 3.98
C ASP A 6 4.09 -12.92 3.21
N PRO A 7 2.83 -13.22 3.55
CA PRO A 7 1.68 -12.70 2.81
C PRO A 7 1.59 -11.18 2.94
N LEU A 8 2.05 -10.59 4.05
CA LEU A 8 2.13 -9.14 4.22
C LEU A 8 3.17 -8.54 3.26
N ALA A 9 4.36 -9.14 3.17
CA ALA A 9 5.40 -8.69 2.26
C ALA A 9 4.95 -8.72 0.78
N VAL A 10 4.27 -9.80 0.36
CA VAL A 10 3.68 -9.90 -0.99
C VAL A 10 2.64 -8.80 -1.22
N HIS A 11 1.77 -8.59 -0.22
CA HIS A 11 0.72 -7.58 -0.30
C HIS A 11 1.28 -6.15 -0.38
N ILE A 12 2.33 -5.83 0.38
CA ILE A 12 3.05 -4.55 0.30
C ILE A 12 3.59 -4.33 -1.12
N PHE A 13 4.23 -5.34 -1.71
CA PHE A 13 4.80 -5.23 -3.05
C PHE A 13 3.72 -4.98 -4.12
N VAL A 14 2.65 -5.77 -4.10
CA VAL A 14 1.53 -5.64 -5.05
C VAL A 14 0.84 -4.29 -4.88
N SER A 15 0.55 -3.88 -3.64
CA SER A 15 -0.10 -2.62 -3.33
C SER A 15 0.73 -1.43 -3.78
N ARG A 16 2.05 -1.46 -3.54
CA ARG A 16 2.98 -0.40 -4.00
C ARG A 16 3.03 -0.30 -5.51
N ARG A 17 3.06 -1.44 -6.22
CA ARG A 17 3.01 -1.45 -7.68
C ARG A 17 1.71 -0.85 -8.20
N ARG A 18 0.55 -1.27 -7.64
CA ARG A 18 -0.77 -0.74 -8.02
C ARG A 18 -0.89 0.75 -7.74
N TYR A 19 -0.42 1.19 -6.59
CA TYR A 19 -0.40 2.60 -6.22
C TYR A 19 0.41 3.38 -7.25
N ARG A 20 1.67 3.03 -7.51
CA ARG A 20 2.52 3.74 -8.49
C ARG A 20 2.04 3.66 -9.94
N SER A 21 1.34 2.60 -10.32
CA SER A 21 0.77 2.44 -11.66
C SER A 21 -0.57 3.14 -11.84
N ALA A 22 -1.21 3.59 -10.76
CA ALA A 22 -2.45 4.33 -10.85
C ALA A 22 -2.15 5.74 -11.39
N GLN A 23 -2.73 6.07 -12.54
CA GLN A 23 -2.82 7.46 -12.94
C GLN A 23 -3.84 8.14 -12.03
N ASP A 24 -3.38 9.13 -11.29
CA ASP A 24 -4.26 9.88 -10.41
C ASP A 24 -5.27 10.66 -11.24
N THR A 25 -6.53 10.64 -10.80
CA THR A 25 -7.52 11.57 -11.36
C THR A 25 -7.30 12.93 -10.70
N LYS A 26 -7.74 14.03 -11.35
CA LYS A 26 -7.60 15.38 -10.78
C LYS A 26 -8.09 15.38 -9.31
N GLY A 27 -7.15 15.58 -8.38
CA GLY A 27 -7.41 15.72 -6.95
C GLY A 27 -6.92 14.59 -6.02
N GLY A 28 -6.06 13.65 -6.43
CA GLY A 28 -5.43 12.72 -5.46
C GLY A 28 -6.29 11.52 -5.03
N ARG A 29 -7.60 11.57 -5.34
CA ARG A 29 -8.62 10.67 -4.79
C ARG A 29 -8.39 9.21 -5.12
N ARG A 30 -7.76 8.91 -6.26
CA ARG A 30 -7.54 7.53 -6.67
C ARG A 30 -6.44 6.88 -5.86
N HIS A 31 -5.37 7.62 -5.58
CA HIS A 31 -4.30 7.15 -4.71
C HIS A 31 -4.78 6.99 -3.26
N GLU A 32 -5.54 7.95 -2.73
CA GLU A 32 -6.12 7.86 -1.38
C GLU A 32 -7.02 6.62 -1.24
N MET A 33 -7.89 6.39 -2.22
CA MET A 33 -8.77 5.21 -2.24
C MET A 33 -7.97 3.90 -2.30
N LEU A 34 -6.94 3.82 -3.14
CA LEU A 34 -6.09 2.63 -3.25
C LEU A 34 -5.30 2.38 -1.96
N ALA A 35 -4.80 3.43 -1.32
CA ALA A 35 -4.11 3.32 -0.04
C ALA A 35 -5.05 2.78 1.04
N ARG A 36 -6.26 3.34 1.16
CA ARG A 36 -7.26 2.89 2.15
C ARG A 36 -7.68 1.43 1.96
N ILE A 37 -8.05 1.03 0.74
CA ILE A 37 -8.49 -0.34 0.45
C ILE A 37 -7.36 -1.35 0.70
N SER A 38 -6.13 -1.01 0.29
CA SER A 38 -4.99 -1.90 0.53
C SER A 38 -4.57 -1.94 1.99
N TYR A 39 -4.78 -0.86 2.75
CA TYR A 39 -4.48 -0.80 4.18
C TYR A 39 -5.36 -1.75 5.00
N GLU A 40 -6.66 -1.81 4.74
CA GLU A 40 -7.57 -2.75 5.42
C GLU A 40 -7.05 -4.19 5.29
N LYS A 41 -6.66 -4.59 4.08
CA LYS A 41 -6.07 -5.92 3.86
C LYS A 41 -4.71 -6.08 4.54
N ALA A 42 -3.91 -5.02 4.64
CA ALA A 42 -2.64 -5.07 5.35
C ALA A 42 -2.84 -5.30 6.86
N CYS A 43 -3.86 -4.68 7.47
CA CYS A 43 -4.22 -4.90 8.86
C CYS A 43 -4.60 -6.36 9.12
N GLU A 44 -5.39 -6.97 8.23
CA GLU A 44 -5.72 -8.41 8.31
C GLU A 44 -4.47 -9.31 8.24
N LEU A 45 -3.43 -8.86 7.55
CA LEU A 45 -2.14 -9.55 7.42
C LEU A 45 -1.16 -9.22 8.55
N GLY A 46 -1.58 -8.48 9.57
CA GLY A 46 -0.77 -8.16 10.74
C GLY A 46 0.12 -6.92 10.57
N PHE A 47 -0.18 -6.02 9.63
CA PHE A 47 0.54 -4.75 9.52
C PHE A 47 0.38 -3.92 10.80
N PRO A 48 1.47 -3.55 11.49
CA PRO A 48 1.40 -2.90 12.79
C PRO A 48 1.23 -1.37 12.71
N GLY A 49 1.33 -0.80 11.51
CA GLY A 49 1.34 0.66 11.32
C GLY A 49 -0.03 1.28 11.08
N SER A 50 -0.06 2.60 11.17
CA SER A 50 -1.20 3.45 10.80
C SER A 50 -1.38 3.58 9.29
N LEU A 51 -2.54 4.07 8.85
CA LEU A 51 -2.79 4.39 7.44
C LEU A 51 -1.75 5.35 6.86
N GLY A 52 -1.29 6.34 7.62
CA GLY A 52 -0.26 7.29 7.17
C GLY A 52 1.12 6.64 6.97
N GLU A 53 1.46 5.63 7.78
CA GLU A 53 2.68 4.82 7.57
C GLU A 53 2.55 3.90 6.36
N TRP A 54 1.36 3.35 6.16
CA TRP A 54 1.05 2.57 4.96
C TRP A 54 1.18 3.41 3.69
N GLU A 55 0.60 4.61 3.67
CA GLU A 55 0.73 5.59 2.59
C GLU A 55 2.20 5.93 2.30
N ARG A 56 3.02 6.14 3.34
CA ARG A 56 4.48 6.34 3.19
C ARG A 56 5.17 5.14 2.54
N LEU A 57 4.82 3.91 2.93
CA LEU A 57 5.36 2.69 2.33
C LEU A 57 4.99 2.55 0.84
N LEU A 58 3.76 2.93 0.48
CA LEU A 58 3.30 2.94 -0.91
C LEU A 58 4.01 4.02 -1.76
N GLY A 59 4.55 5.06 -1.11
CA GLY A 59 5.23 6.18 -1.76
C GLY A 59 4.35 7.43 -1.90
N ALA A 60 3.31 7.57 -1.09
CA ALA A 60 2.37 8.70 -1.07
C ALA A 60 2.96 9.99 -0.49
N VAL A 61 4.09 9.92 0.21
CA VAL A 61 4.75 11.09 0.79
C VAL A 61 5.92 11.48 -0.08
N ALA A 62 5.83 12.69 -0.65
CA ALA A 62 6.90 13.34 -1.36
C ALA A 62 8.20 13.27 -0.54
N LYS A 63 9.31 12.88 -1.18
CA LYS A 63 10.64 13.20 -0.65
C LYS A 63 10.64 14.70 -0.35
N ARG A 64 10.93 15.05 0.91
CA ARG A 64 11.26 16.42 1.31
C ARG A 64 12.30 17.02 0.38
#